data_AF-A0A7T0KDF7-F1
#
_entry.id   AF-A0A7T0KDF7-F1
#
_cell.length_a   1.000
_cell.length_b   1.000
_cell.length_c   1.000
_cell.angle_alpha   90.00
_cell.angle_beta   90.00
_cell.angle_gamma   90.00
#
_symmetry.space_group_name_H-M   'P 1'
#
loop_
_entity.id
_entity.type
_entity.pdbx_description
1 polymer ?
#
loop_
_entity_poly.entity_id
_entity_poly.type
_entity_poly.pdbx_seq_one_letter_code
_entity_poly.pdbx_strand_id
1 'polypeptide(L)'
;MTTPNDPQRDGGDQRPEPGRYEPTNHPEDRPDFGVPSYPTHSDSSAGTGAEFNGYSGYEGAGEYGVNGATIPAPPGVHPWEAIKFGFKRTFQNPGLWVLGSLLFIGVAVVVGLIAGFAAGWTGDANAEVHIGASPWGPGDIALNSLAAIIGLLLTPVIYSLVLRDIDAPKAGFKDIPRTQNFWKVIGASILVGIISAALALALAFITLFGALQRLEQSIEQLDDPAVALAALGTVLLAVLGLTVLMAFVTPFFTLIVWLVADGRAGVLESIPMGVKLGAKNYLPLVGFQLLLMFIMLVLGLVTLGFGLLVLLPAQYLALGHVYRQAIGGQIPAPAA
;
A
#
# COMPACT_ATOMS: atom_id res chain seq x y z
N MET A 1 -58.76 62.68 30.85
CA MET A 1 -59.26 64.06 30.67
C MET A 1 -58.97 64.46 29.23
N THR A 2 -60.04 64.86 28.53
CA THR A 2 -60.11 65.80 27.40
C THR A 2 -59.20 65.59 26.17
N THR A 3 -59.82 65.14 25.07
CA THR A 3 -59.46 65.55 23.70
C THR A 3 -59.63 67.06 23.52
N PRO A 4 -58.89 67.66 22.56
CA PRO A 4 -59.56 68.65 21.70
C PRO A 4 -59.09 68.72 20.22
N ASN A 5 -60.11 68.73 19.35
CA ASN A 5 -60.34 69.58 18.17
C ASN A 5 -59.60 69.38 16.81
N ASP A 6 -60.45 68.93 15.88
CA ASP A 6 -60.57 69.00 14.40
C ASP A 6 -60.16 70.36 13.75
N PRO A 7 -59.86 70.43 12.42
CA PRO A 7 -60.95 70.47 11.44
C PRO A 7 -60.71 69.73 10.10
N GLN A 8 -61.83 69.25 9.55
CA GLN A 8 -62.11 68.96 8.13
C GLN A 8 -61.34 69.82 7.12
N ARG A 9 -60.77 69.19 6.08
CA ARG A 9 -60.80 69.76 4.72
C ARG A 9 -60.84 68.70 3.63
N ASP A 10 -61.93 68.79 2.90
CA ASP A 10 -62.30 68.16 1.64
C ASP A 10 -61.24 68.41 0.54
N GLY A 11 -61.04 67.43 -0.34
CA GLY A 11 -60.10 67.55 -1.46
C GLY A 11 -59.66 66.18 -1.97
N GLY A 12 -60.48 65.59 -2.84
CA GLY A 12 -60.16 64.33 -3.50
C GLY A 12 -58.87 64.41 -4.31
N ASP A 13 -57.94 63.51 -4.01
CA ASP A 13 -56.89 63.07 -4.91
C ASP A 13 -56.65 61.58 -4.65
N GLN A 14 -57.15 60.75 -5.56
CA GLN A 14 -56.87 59.32 -5.58
C GLN A 14 -55.38 59.13 -5.87
N ARG A 15 -54.58 58.87 -4.84
CA ARG A 15 -53.21 58.36 -4.99
C ARG A 15 -53.12 56.98 -4.32
N PRO A 16 -52.64 55.95 -5.04
CA PRO A 16 -52.51 54.61 -4.49
C PRO A 16 -51.52 54.60 -3.33
N GLU A 17 -51.90 53.91 -2.26
CA GLU A 17 -51.06 53.70 -1.07
C GLU A 17 -49.70 53.10 -1.46
N PRO A 18 -48.57 53.59 -0.90
CA PRO A 18 -47.29 52.91 -1.08
C PRO A 18 -47.40 51.52 -0.46
N GLY A 19 -47.30 50.50 -1.31
CA GLY A 19 -47.46 49.10 -0.97
C GLY A 19 -46.70 48.71 0.28
N ARG A 20 -47.44 48.13 1.22
CA ARG A 20 -46.92 47.40 2.37
C ARG A 20 -45.89 46.40 1.85
N TYR A 21 -44.61 46.56 2.21
CA TYR A 21 -43.60 45.55 1.92
C TYR A 21 -44.05 44.25 2.58
N GLU A 22 -44.35 43.23 1.77
CA GLU A 22 -44.53 41.87 2.27
C GLU A 22 -43.19 41.41 2.86
N PRO A 23 -43.16 40.77 4.04
CA PRO A 23 -41.92 40.24 4.60
C PRO A 23 -41.30 39.29 3.58
N THR A 24 -40.14 39.68 3.06
CA THR A 24 -39.33 38.78 2.23
C THR A 24 -38.79 37.73 3.17
N ASN A 25 -39.12 36.46 2.93
CA ASN A 25 -38.68 35.35 3.78
C ASN A 25 -37.16 35.20 3.60
N HIS A 26 -36.39 35.67 4.57
CA HIS A 26 -34.94 35.55 4.53
C HIS A 26 -34.54 34.14 4.98
N PRO A 27 -33.46 33.55 4.42
CA PRO A 27 -32.94 32.27 4.89
C PRO A 27 -32.71 32.26 6.42
N GLU A 28 -32.38 33.43 6.95
CA GLU A 28 -32.17 33.78 8.37
C GLU A 28 -33.41 33.61 9.25
N ASP A 29 -34.62 33.63 8.68
CA ASP A 29 -35.88 33.51 9.41
C ASP A 29 -36.26 32.06 9.73
N ARG A 30 -35.45 31.09 9.28
CA ARG A 30 -35.67 29.67 9.57
C ARG A 30 -35.21 29.33 10.99
N PRO A 31 -35.98 28.53 11.76
CA PRO A 31 -35.61 28.10 13.13
C PRO A 31 -34.24 27.42 13.24
N ASP A 32 -33.77 26.89 12.12
CA ASP A 32 -32.61 26.04 11.92
C ASP A 32 -31.46 26.77 11.19
N PHE A 33 -31.61 28.08 10.96
CA PHE A 33 -30.56 28.90 10.39
C PHE A 33 -29.39 29.07 11.38
N GLY A 34 -28.21 28.60 11.00
CA GLY A 34 -26.99 28.69 11.81
C GLY A 34 -26.76 27.54 12.79
N VAL A 35 -27.57 26.47 12.76
CA VAL A 35 -27.36 25.28 13.61
C VAL A 35 -26.55 24.22 12.85
N PRO A 36 -25.34 23.83 13.29
CA PRO A 36 -24.58 22.74 12.69
C PRO A 36 -25.31 21.41 12.89
N SER A 37 -25.77 20.78 11.81
CA SER A 37 -26.39 19.46 11.84
C SER A 37 -25.33 18.37 12.03
N TYR A 38 -25.04 18.03 13.27
CA TYR A 38 -24.33 16.80 13.60
C TYR A 38 -25.27 15.61 13.48
N PRO A 39 -24.95 14.56 12.69
CA PRO A 39 -25.73 13.34 12.68
C PRO A 39 -25.52 12.59 14.00
N THR A 40 -26.47 12.72 14.93
CA THR A 40 -26.60 11.82 16.09
C THR A 40 -27.12 10.47 15.61
N HIS A 41 -26.25 9.45 15.59
CA HIS A 41 -26.68 8.04 15.49
C HIS A 41 -26.73 7.45 16.90
N SER A 42 -27.95 7.28 17.42
CA SER A 42 -28.24 6.45 18.60
C SER A 42 -28.71 5.07 18.15
N ASP A 43 -28.20 4.06 18.84
CA ASP A 43 -28.26 2.61 18.60
C ASP A 43 -29.63 1.99 18.24
N SER A 44 -29.63 0.90 17.46
CA SER A 44 -29.99 -0.47 17.91
C SER A 44 -30.55 -1.38 16.80
N SER A 45 -30.00 -2.61 16.75
CA SER A 45 -30.63 -3.89 16.39
C SER A 45 -30.70 -4.37 14.92
N ALA A 46 -30.47 -5.68 14.81
CA ALA A 46 -30.34 -6.51 13.63
C ALA A 46 -31.62 -6.61 12.78
N GLY A 47 -31.46 -6.67 11.46
CA GLY A 47 -32.55 -6.94 10.54
C GLY A 47 -32.09 -6.97 9.09
N THR A 48 -32.35 -8.09 8.44
CA THR A 48 -32.08 -8.46 7.04
C THR A 48 -32.60 -7.49 5.98
N GLY A 49 -31.79 -7.29 4.93
CA GLY A 49 -32.22 -7.03 3.54
C GLY A 49 -32.93 -5.71 3.26
N ALA A 50 -32.24 -4.78 2.60
CA ALA A 50 -32.90 -3.71 1.86
C ALA A 50 -32.06 -3.27 0.64
N GLU A 51 -32.77 -3.17 -0.47
CA GLU A 51 -32.33 -2.89 -1.83
C GLU A 51 -31.54 -1.58 -1.94
N PHE A 52 -30.42 -1.61 -2.65
CA PHE A 52 -29.67 -0.40 -2.98
C PHE A 52 -30.11 0.11 -4.35
N ASN A 53 -31.00 1.11 -4.31
CA ASN A 53 -31.44 1.86 -5.48
C ASN A 53 -30.43 2.98 -5.78
N GLY A 54 -29.88 2.96 -7.00
CA GLY A 54 -29.32 4.13 -7.68
C GLY A 54 -27.91 4.56 -7.31
N TYR A 55 -26.89 3.98 -7.96
CA TYR A 55 -25.65 4.71 -8.25
C TYR A 55 -25.46 4.79 -9.76
N SER A 56 -25.85 5.95 -10.30
CA SER A 56 -25.60 6.37 -11.67
C SER A 56 -24.21 6.98 -11.76
N GLY A 57 -23.41 6.50 -12.72
CA GLY A 57 -22.26 7.23 -13.27
C GLY A 57 -20.94 7.13 -12.49
N TYR A 58 -20.20 6.04 -12.67
CA TYR A 58 -18.73 6.07 -12.58
C TYR A 58 -18.16 6.07 -14.01
N GLU A 59 -18.21 7.24 -14.65
CA GLU A 59 -17.37 7.57 -15.79
C GLU A 59 -16.42 8.69 -15.36
N GLY A 60 -15.12 8.40 -15.40
CA GLY A 60 -14.07 9.39 -15.14
C GLY A 60 -12.99 8.86 -14.22
N ALA A 61 -11.83 8.54 -14.79
CA ALA A 61 -10.59 8.36 -14.04
C ALA A 61 -10.19 9.71 -13.41
N GLY A 62 -10.82 10.05 -12.28
CA GLY A 62 -10.64 11.30 -11.57
C GLY A 62 -9.28 11.39 -10.87
N GLU A 63 -8.72 12.58 -10.88
CA GLU A 63 -7.33 12.87 -10.60
C GLU A 63 -7.07 12.96 -9.09
N TYR A 64 -6.83 11.92 -8.29
CA TYR A 64 -6.64 12.03 -6.80
C TYR A 64 -6.08 13.37 -6.24
N GLY A 65 -6.85 13.97 -5.32
CA GLY A 65 -6.97 15.35 -4.91
C GLY A 65 -5.76 15.99 -4.25
N VAL A 66 -5.47 17.22 -4.68
CA VAL A 66 -4.37 18.09 -4.23
C VAL A 66 -4.61 18.67 -2.82
N ASN A 67 -5.84 18.61 -2.29
CA ASN A 67 -6.25 19.31 -1.06
C ASN A 67 -6.34 18.44 0.21
N GLY A 68 -5.93 17.17 0.17
CA GLY A 68 -5.94 16.29 1.36
C GLY A 68 -7.32 15.85 1.84
N ALA A 69 -8.37 16.05 1.04
CA ALA A 69 -9.68 15.48 1.30
C ALA A 69 -9.65 13.97 1.06
N THR A 70 -10.18 13.19 2.00
CA THR A 70 -10.32 11.73 1.88
C THR A 70 -11.79 11.34 1.83
N ILE A 71 -12.11 10.34 1.02
CA ILE A 71 -13.45 9.73 0.92
C ILE A 71 -13.39 8.27 1.41
N PRO A 72 -14.51 7.69 1.84
CA PRO A 72 -14.60 6.24 2.04
C PRO A 72 -14.23 5.50 0.76
N ALA A 73 -13.44 4.42 0.88
CA ALA A 73 -13.09 3.61 -0.27
C ALA A 73 -14.33 2.94 -0.90
N PRO A 74 -14.39 2.82 -2.23
CA PRO A 74 -15.45 2.09 -2.90
C PRO A 74 -15.45 0.61 -2.47
N PRO A 75 -16.59 -0.10 -2.62
CA PRO A 75 -16.67 -1.50 -2.23
C PRO A 75 -15.72 -2.38 -3.04
N GLY A 76 -14.76 -3.00 -2.35
CA GLY A 76 -13.82 -3.95 -2.95
C GLY A 76 -12.48 -3.32 -3.35
N VAL A 77 -11.59 -4.17 -3.85
CA VAL A 77 -10.23 -3.77 -4.27
C VAL A 77 -10.24 -3.50 -5.78
N HIS A 78 -9.67 -2.37 -6.17
CA HIS A 78 -9.52 -1.93 -7.56
C HIS A 78 -8.02 -1.85 -7.92
N PRO A 79 -7.44 -2.94 -8.46
CA PRO A 79 -5.99 -3.06 -8.64
C PRO A 79 -5.35 -1.95 -9.47
N TRP A 80 -5.98 -1.61 -10.59
CA TRP A 80 -5.45 -0.62 -11.52
C TRP A 80 -5.44 0.79 -10.96
N GLU A 81 -6.50 1.15 -10.21
CA GLU A 81 -6.59 2.43 -9.51
C GLU A 81 -5.50 2.56 -8.44
N ALA A 82 -5.28 1.50 -7.67
CA ALA A 82 -4.23 1.48 -6.66
C ALA A 82 -2.82 1.61 -7.28
N ILE A 83 -2.57 0.95 -8.41
CA ILE A 83 -1.30 1.09 -9.15
C ILE A 83 -1.13 2.53 -9.65
N LYS A 84 -2.14 3.09 -10.33
CA LYS A 84 -2.13 4.49 -10.78
C LYS A 84 -1.86 5.45 -9.62
N PHE A 85 -2.54 5.24 -8.50
CA PHE A 85 -2.34 5.99 -7.28
C PHE A 85 -0.88 5.91 -6.80
N GLY A 86 -0.32 4.71 -6.70
CA GLY A 86 1.06 4.52 -6.22
C GLY A 86 2.10 5.23 -7.07
N PHE A 87 2.01 5.11 -8.40
CA PHE A 87 2.89 5.84 -9.32
C PHE A 87 2.70 7.35 -9.22
N LYS A 88 1.44 7.82 -9.31
CA LYS A 88 1.13 9.25 -9.23
C LYS A 88 1.66 9.84 -7.93
N ARG A 89 1.41 9.19 -6.80
CA ARG A 89 1.79 9.68 -5.48
C ARG A 89 3.31 9.71 -5.27
N THR A 90 4.02 8.73 -5.84
CA THR A 90 5.51 8.73 -5.85
C THR A 90 6.06 10.00 -6.50
N PHE A 91 5.46 10.46 -7.61
CA PHE A 91 5.88 11.68 -8.30
C PHE A 91 5.29 12.98 -7.70
N GLN A 92 4.20 12.91 -6.95
CA GLN A 92 3.66 14.06 -6.20
C GLN A 92 4.44 14.37 -4.93
N ASN A 93 5.08 13.36 -4.32
CA ASN A 93 5.97 13.53 -3.17
C ASN A 93 7.36 12.90 -3.44
N PRO A 94 8.09 13.37 -4.48
CA PRO A 94 9.35 12.74 -4.90
C PRO A 94 10.46 12.95 -3.88
N GLY A 95 10.37 14.02 -3.08
CA GLY A 95 11.30 14.29 -1.99
C GLY A 95 11.25 13.25 -0.88
N LEU A 96 10.10 12.63 -0.60
CA LEU A 96 10.01 11.52 0.34
C LEU A 96 10.37 10.19 -0.34
N TRP A 97 9.78 9.93 -1.51
CA TRP A 97 9.78 8.60 -2.12
C TRP A 97 11.01 8.34 -2.99
N VAL A 98 11.28 9.20 -3.97
CA VAL A 98 12.41 9.02 -4.90
C VAL A 98 13.73 9.29 -4.18
N LEU A 99 13.83 10.39 -3.45
CA LEU A 99 15.02 10.69 -2.65
C LEU A 99 15.20 9.69 -1.50
N GLY A 100 14.11 9.20 -0.91
CA GLY A 100 14.17 8.12 0.09
C GLY A 100 14.74 6.82 -0.47
N SER A 101 14.31 6.42 -1.67
CA SER A 101 14.89 5.26 -2.38
C SER A 101 16.36 5.47 -2.75
N LEU A 102 16.73 6.66 -3.21
CA LEU A 102 18.14 7.01 -3.48
C LEU A 102 18.99 6.98 -2.21
N LEU A 103 18.48 7.51 -1.10
CA LEU A 103 19.15 7.48 0.20
C LEU A 103 19.33 6.05 0.69
N PHE A 104 18.31 5.20 0.56
CA PHE A 104 18.39 3.79 0.91
C PHE A 104 19.47 3.07 0.11
N ILE A 105 19.52 3.28 -1.20
CA ILE A 105 20.57 2.70 -2.06
C ILE A 105 21.94 3.26 -1.68
N GLY A 106 22.05 4.57 -1.45
CA GLY A 106 23.30 5.18 -0.99
C GLY A 106 23.82 4.56 0.31
N VAL A 107 22.94 4.36 1.29
CA VAL A 107 23.27 3.68 2.55
C VAL A 107 23.67 2.22 2.29
N ALA A 108 22.92 1.48 1.46
CA ALA A 108 23.24 0.10 1.14
C ALA A 108 24.60 -0.03 0.45
N VAL A 109 24.93 0.88 -0.47
CA VAL A 109 26.25 0.95 -1.14
C VAL A 109 27.34 1.25 -0.13
N VAL A 110 27.16 2.24 0.75
CA VAL A 110 28.16 2.57 1.78
C VAL A 110 28.38 1.39 2.73
N VAL A 111 27.31 0.72 3.18
CA VAL A 111 27.41 -0.49 4.00
C VAL A 111 28.16 -1.59 3.26
N GLY A 112 27.84 -1.83 2.00
CA GLY A 112 28.52 -2.80 1.15
C GLY A 112 30.01 -2.49 0.93
N LEU A 113 30.37 -1.22 0.78
CA LEU A 113 31.77 -0.79 0.65
C LEU A 113 32.54 -0.95 1.95
N ILE A 114 31.95 -0.57 3.10
CA ILE A 114 32.57 -0.77 4.43
C ILE A 114 32.77 -2.27 4.69
N ALA A 115 31.76 -3.07 4.37
CA ALA A 115 31.80 -4.52 4.46
C ALA A 115 32.92 -5.13 3.61
N GLY A 116 33.00 -4.75 2.33
CA GLY A 116 34.06 -5.21 1.43
C GLY A 116 35.45 -4.79 1.91
N PHE A 117 35.60 -3.56 2.41
CA PHE A 117 36.85 -3.07 2.98
C PHE A 117 37.25 -3.84 4.24
N ALA A 118 36.31 -4.09 5.15
CA ALA A 118 36.54 -4.86 6.38
C ALA A 118 36.94 -6.32 6.07
N ALA A 119 36.30 -6.95 5.08
CA ALA A 119 36.64 -8.30 4.63
C ALA A 119 38.06 -8.36 4.00
N GLY A 120 38.45 -7.33 3.26
CA GLY A 120 39.82 -7.21 2.73
C GLY A 120 40.88 -6.97 3.81
N TRP A 121 40.50 -6.39 4.95
CA TRP A 121 41.39 -6.10 6.08
C TRP A 121 41.67 -7.30 6.98
N THR A 122 40.79 -8.31 7.01
CA THR A 122 40.97 -9.54 7.80
C THR A 122 42.03 -10.50 7.25
N GLY A 123 42.79 -10.09 6.23
CA GLY A 123 44.10 -10.66 5.96
C GLY A 123 44.10 -11.85 5.01
N ASP A 124 43.49 -11.71 3.84
CA ASP A 124 43.91 -12.49 2.69
C ASP A 124 44.13 -11.54 1.50
N ALA A 125 45.36 -11.05 1.36
CA ALA A 125 45.77 -10.19 0.24
C ALA A 125 45.72 -10.94 -1.11
N ASN A 126 45.52 -12.26 -1.07
CA ASN A 126 45.25 -13.14 -2.19
C ASN A 126 43.80 -13.65 -2.19
N ALA A 127 42.88 -13.02 -1.46
CA ALA A 127 41.46 -13.17 -1.77
C ALA A 127 41.25 -12.54 -3.14
N GLU A 128 41.54 -13.33 -4.18
CA GLU A 128 40.93 -13.17 -5.48
C GLU A 128 39.46 -12.84 -5.25
N VAL A 129 38.87 -12.00 -6.10
CA VAL A 129 37.42 -12.00 -6.23
C VAL A 129 37.05 -13.46 -6.51
N HIS A 130 36.70 -14.19 -5.46
CA HIS A 130 36.50 -15.63 -5.52
C HIS A 130 35.17 -15.78 -6.24
N ILE A 131 35.22 -15.78 -7.58
CA ILE A 131 34.16 -16.28 -8.44
C ILE A 131 34.10 -17.79 -8.15
N GLY A 132 33.53 -18.16 -7.00
CA GLY A 132 33.64 -19.50 -6.41
C GLY A 132 33.72 -19.56 -4.88
N ALA A 133 33.79 -18.44 -4.16
CA ALA A 133 33.60 -18.47 -2.71
C ALA A 133 32.20 -18.99 -2.40
N SER A 134 32.09 -19.91 -1.44
CA SER A 134 30.80 -20.42 -0.99
C SER A 134 29.91 -19.23 -0.66
N PRO A 135 28.74 -19.06 -1.31
CA PRO A 135 27.78 -17.98 -1.01
C PRO A 135 27.28 -17.96 0.46
N TRP A 136 27.74 -18.93 1.26
CA TRP A 136 27.40 -19.20 2.64
C TRP A 136 28.63 -19.13 3.57
N GLY A 137 29.70 -18.45 3.15
CA GLY A 137 30.84 -18.18 4.04
C GLY A 137 30.40 -17.37 5.27
N PRO A 138 31.09 -17.50 6.42
CA PRO A 138 30.75 -16.73 7.63
C PRO A 138 30.68 -15.21 7.41
N GLY A 139 31.57 -14.68 6.56
CA GLY A 139 31.56 -13.28 6.15
C GLY A 139 30.30 -12.89 5.36
N ASP A 140 29.93 -13.68 4.36
CA ASP A 140 28.71 -13.45 3.57
C ASP A 140 27.45 -13.61 4.41
N ILE A 141 27.40 -14.59 5.31
CA ILE A 141 26.28 -14.77 6.23
C ILE A 141 26.12 -13.53 7.13
N ALA A 142 27.23 -13.00 7.67
CA ALA A 142 27.19 -11.82 8.53
C ALA A 142 26.66 -10.58 7.77
N LEU A 143 27.13 -10.38 6.53
CA LEU A 143 26.72 -9.25 5.69
C LEU A 143 25.26 -9.35 5.23
N ASN A 144 24.83 -10.54 4.80
CA ASN A 144 23.44 -10.77 4.41
C ASN A 144 22.50 -10.63 5.62
N SER A 145 22.92 -11.10 6.79
CA SER A 145 22.16 -10.93 8.03
C SER A 145 22.03 -9.45 8.40
N LEU A 146 23.11 -8.67 8.29
CA LEU A 146 23.06 -7.22 8.56
C LEU A 146 22.10 -6.51 7.60
N ALA A 147 22.16 -6.81 6.30
CA ALA A 147 21.23 -6.26 5.32
C ALA A 147 19.78 -6.63 5.62
N ALA A 148 19.52 -7.89 6.00
CA ALA A 148 18.19 -8.36 6.39
C ALA A 148 17.67 -7.65 7.66
N ILE A 149 18.53 -7.44 8.66
CA ILE A 149 18.18 -6.70 9.88
C ILE A 149 17.84 -5.24 9.55
N ILE A 150 18.66 -4.57 8.73
CA ILE A 150 18.39 -3.18 8.30
C ILE A 150 17.04 -3.12 7.57
N GLY A 151 16.80 -4.03 6.63
CA GLY A 151 15.52 -4.13 5.91
C GLY A 151 14.34 -4.31 6.85
N LEU A 152 14.46 -5.22 7.82
CA LEU A 152 13.42 -5.48 8.82
C LEU A 152 13.13 -4.27 9.71
N LEU A 153 14.17 -3.52 10.12
CA LEU A 153 14.03 -2.30 10.92
C LEU A 153 13.41 -1.15 10.12
N LEU A 154 13.58 -1.12 8.80
CA LEU A 154 12.95 -0.13 7.91
C LEU A 154 11.49 -0.43 7.63
N THR A 155 11.06 -1.70 7.66
CA THR A 155 9.66 -2.10 7.45
C THR A 155 8.65 -1.26 8.22
N PRO A 156 8.69 -1.13 9.56
CA PRO A 156 7.72 -0.30 10.30
C PRO A 156 7.73 1.16 9.86
N VAL A 157 8.90 1.70 9.51
CA VAL A 157 9.02 3.09 9.04
C VAL A 157 8.33 3.26 7.69
N ILE A 158 8.57 2.36 6.73
CA ILE A 158 7.96 2.40 5.40
C ILE A 158 6.43 2.31 5.51
N TYR A 159 5.92 1.32 6.24
CA TYR A 159 4.48 1.14 6.40
C TYR A 159 3.82 2.36 7.04
N SER A 160 4.41 2.92 8.10
CA SER A 160 3.86 4.11 8.74
C SER A 160 3.92 5.36 7.86
N LEU A 161 4.98 5.53 7.07
CA LEU A 161 5.09 6.64 6.11
C LEU A 161 4.06 6.51 4.99
N VAL A 162 3.85 5.29 4.46
CA VAL A 162 2.83 5.04 3.42
C VAL A 162 1.44 5.39 3.94
N LEU A 163 1.05 4.85 5.09
CA LEU A 163 -0.28 5.12 5.65
C LEU A 163 -0.50 6.62 5.89
N ARG A 164 0.52 7.32 6.42
CA ARG A 164 0.45 8.77 6.60
C ARG A 164 0.39 9.57 5.31
N ASP A 165 1.13 9.15 4.28
CA ASP A 165 1.15 9.85 3.00
C ASP A 165 -0.17 9.67 2.24
N ILE A 166 -0.85 8.55 2.47
CA ILE A 166 -2.22 8.31 1.99
C ILE A 166 -3.22 9.17 2.77
N ASP A 167 -3.10 9.23 4.09
CA ASP A 167 -4.06 9.96 4.94
C ASP A 167 -3.86 11.48 4.91
N ALA A 168 -2.64 11.97 4.65
CA ALA A 168 -2.29 13.39 4.69
C ALA A 168 -1.40 13.83 3.51
N PRO A 169 -1.65 15.02 2.93
CA PRO A 169 -0.94 15.51 1.75
C PRO A 169 0.53 15.96 1.99
N LYS A 170 1.06 15.86 3.23
CA LYS A 170 2.39 16.41 3.61
C LYS A 170 3.23 15.48 4.49
N ALA A 171 3.12 14.16 4.32
CA ALA A 171 4.03 13.24 4.99
C ALA A 171 5.48 13.48 4.54
N GLY A 172 6.43 13.43 5.47
CA GLY A 172 7.85 13.61 5.17
C GLY A 172 8.76 12.92 6.19
N PHE A 173 10.07 13.04 6.02
CA PHE A 173 11.06 12.41 6.91
C PHE A 173 10.92 12.79 8.39
N LYS A 174 10.37 13.98 8.67
CA LYS A 174 10.04 14.44 10.03
C LYS A 174 9.05 13.55 10.78
N ASP A 175 8.30 12.73 10.05
CA ASP A 175 7.27 11.84 10.63
C ASP A 175 7.83 10.45 10.97
N ILE A 176 9.07 10.13 10.61
CA ILE A 176 9.72 8.85 10.97
C ILE A 176 9.70 8.58 12.49
N PRO A 177 10.04 9.55 13.37
CA PRO A 177 10.01 9.31 14.82
C PRO A 177 8.61 9.04 15.37
N ARG A 178 7.55 9.35 14.60
CA ARG A 178 6.17 9.14 15.03
C ARG A 178 5.66 7.73 14.73
N THR A 179 6.45 6.86 14.11
CA THR A 179 6.03 5.50 13.73
C THR A 179 5.39 4.75 14.90
N GLN A 180 4.09 4.49 14.77
CA GLN A 180 3.33 3.74 15.76
C GLN A 180 3.54 2.24 15.56
N ASN A 181 3.34 1.45 16.61
CA ASN A 181 3.39 -0.02 16.55
C ASN A 181 4.71 -0.60 16.01
N PHE A 182 5.83 0.13 16.08
CA PHE A 182 7.13 -0.24 15.51
C PHE A 182 7.51 -1.72 15.77
N TRP A 183 7.56 -2.11 17.05
CA TRP A 183 7.90 -3.47 17.45
C TRP A 183 6.85 -4.52 17.10
N LYS A 184 5.57 -4.13 17.07
CA LYS A 184 4.48 -5.03 16.66
C LYS A 184 4.59 -5.34 15.16
N VAL A 185 4.90 -4.34 14.34
CA VAL A 185 5.10 -4.53 12.90
C VAL A 185 6.32 -5.41 12.63
N ILE A 186 7.41 -5.25 13.37
CA ILE A 186 8.57 -6.16 13.30
C ILE A 186 8.14 -7.60 13.67
N GLY A 187 7.46 -7.78 14.80
CA GLY A 187 6.98 -9.09 15.23
C GLY A 187 6.04 -9.75 14.22
N ALA A 188 5.13 -8.98 13.62
CA ALA A 188 4.24 -9.45 12.57
C ALA A 188 5.00 -9.80 11.28
N SER A 189 6.01 -9.01 10.91
CA SER A 189 6.83 -9.26 9.72
C SER A 189 7.65 -10.53 9.87
N ILE A 190 8.26 -10.75 11.04
CA ILE A 190 8.99 -12.00 11.35
C ILE A 190 8.01 -13.19 11.28
N LEU A 191 6.85 -13.06 11.92
CA LEU A 191 5.87 -14.15 11.99
C LEU A 191 5.33 -14.52 10.60
N VAL A 192 4.96 -13.52 9.79
CA VAL A 192 4.57 -13.74 8.39
C VAL A 192 5.73 -14.34 7.60
N GLY A 193 6.95 -13.86 7.80
CA GLY A 193 8.16 -14.41 7.17
C GLY A 193 8.36 -15.89 7.49
N ILE A 194 8.20 -16.30 8.75
CA ILE A 194 8.28 -17.71 9.17
C ILE A 194 7.18 -18.55 8.51
N ILE A 195 5.94 -18.06 8.50
CA ILE A 195 4.81 -18.75 7.86
C ILE A 195 5.05 -18.92 6.35
N SER A 196 5.47 -17.84 5.68
CA SER A 196 5.81 -17.87 4.25
C SER A 196 6.99 -18.80 3.97
N ALA A 197 8.02 -18.81 4.80
CA ALA A 197 9.18 -19.70 4.64
C ALA A 197 8.81 -21.17 4.86
N ALA A 198 8.00 -21.49 5.88
CA ALA A 198 7.52 -22.84 6.13
C ALA A 198 6.67 -23.35 4.96
N LEU A 199 5.79 -22.50 4.42
CA LEU A 199 5.01 -22.82 3.23
C LEU A 199 5.91 -22.98 1.99
N ALA A 200 6.92 -22.12 1.81
CA ALA A 200 7.88 -22.22 0.71
C ALA A 200 8.61 -23.54 0.75
N LEU A 201 9.07 -23.94 1.92
CA LEU A 201 9.75 -25.20 2.13
C LEU A 201 8.83 -26.39 1.82
N ALA A 202 7.57 -26.34 2.28
CA ALA A 202 6.59 -27.39 2.00
C ALA A 202 6.31 -27.52 0.48
N LEU A 203 6.10 -26.41 -0.22
CA LEU A 203 5.86 -26.41 -1.66
C LEU A 203 7.11 -26.77 -2.46
N ALA A 204 8.30 -26.32 -2.02
CA ALA A 204 9.58 -26.70 -2.61
C ALA A 204 9.83 -28.20 -2.45
N PHE A 205 9.44 -28.80 -1.33
CA PHE A 205 9.56 -30.26 -1.17
C PHE A 205 8.71 -31.03 -2.19
N ILE A 206 7.54 -30.50 -2.57
CA ILE A 206 6.67 -31.12 -3.58
C ILE A 206 7.23 -30.90 -5.00
N THR A 207 7.69 -29.68 -5.30
CA THR A 207 8.04 -29.25 -6.67
C THR A 207 9.50 -29.47 -7.04
N LEU A 208 10.40 -29.24 -6.09
CA LEU A 208 11.85 -29.21 -6.30
C LEU A 208 12.51 -30.56 -6.02
N PHE A 209 11.93 -31.39 -5.13
CA PHE A 209 12.52 -32.68 -4.77
C PHE A 209 12.75 -33.59 -5.98
N GLY A 210 11.75 -33.75 -6.85
CA GLY A 210 11.90 -34.54 -8.07
C GLY A 210 12.86 -33.92 -9.08
N ALA A 211 12.95 -32.59 -9.15
CA ALA A 211 13.90 -31.90 -10.01
C ALA A 211 15.35 -32.07 -9.52
N LEU A 212 15.57 -32.04 -8.20
CA LEU A 212 16.87 -32.26 -7.57
C LEU A 212 17.34 -33.70 -7.74
N GLN A 213 16.45 -34.70 -7.63
CA GLN A 213 16.81 -36.10 -7.92
C GLN A 213 17.26 -36.30 -9.37
N ARG A 214 16.58 -35.65 -10.33
CA ARG A 214 16.99 -35.69 -11.74
C ARG A 214 18.31 -34.98 -11.98
N LEU A 215 18.53 -33.85 -11.30
CA LEU A 215 19.80 -33.15 -11.35
C LEU A 215 20.93 -34.03 -10.82
N GLU A 216 20.74 -34.68 -9.67
CA GLU A 216 21.71 -35.59 -9.05
C GLU A 216 22.13 -36.72 -10.00
N GLN A 217 21.16 -37.38 -10.64
CA GLN A 217 21.43 -38.41 -11.65
C GLN A 217 22.15 -37.86 -12.90
N SER A 218 21.91 -36.59 -13.24
CA SER A 218 22.52 -35.94 -14.40
C SER A 218 23.93 -35.45 -14.13
N ILE A 219 24.32 -35.25 -12.86
CA ILE A 219 25.68 -34.82 -12.48
C ILE A 219 26.73 -35.87 -12.91
N GLU A 220 26.36 -37.14 -12.92
CA GLU A 220 27.23 -38.23 -13.38
C GLU A 220 27.46 -38.23 -14.90
N GLN A 221 26.68 -37.44 -15.66
CA GLN A 221 26.65 -37.43 -17.13
C GLN A 221 26.86 -36.02 -17.72
N LEU A 222 27.52 -35.12 -16.99
CA LEU A 222 27.71 -33.71 -17.38
C LEU A 222 28.57 -33.50 -18.63
N ASP A 223 29.28 -34.55 -19.08
CA ASP A 223 30.06 -34.50 -20.32
C ASP A 223 29.17 -34.38 -21.58
N ASP A 224 27.87 -34.70 -21.47
CA ASP A 224 26.88 -34.49 -22.53
C ASP A 224 26.15 -33.14 -22.34
N PRO A 225 26.36 -32.16 -23.25
CA PRO A 225 25.73 -30.85 -23.15
C PRO A 225 24.20 -30.91 -23.24
N ALA A 226 23.61 -31.92 -23.90
CA ALA A 226 22.16 -32.07 -23.97
C ALA A 226 21.57 -32.52 -22.63
N VAL A 227 22.26 -33.42 -21.92
CA VAL A 227 21.87 -33.87 -20.57
C VAL A 227 21.98 -32.73 -19.56
N ALA A 228 23.09 -31.99 -19.60
CA ALA A 228 23.29 -30.82 -18.74
C ALA A 228 22.19 -29.75 -18.95
N LEU A 229 21.83 -29.46 -20.21
CA LEU A 229 20.78 -28.49 -20.53
C LEU A 229 19.39 -28.97 -20.08
N ALA A 230 19.08 -30.27 -20.24
CA ALA A 230 17.81 -30.85 -19.80
C ALA A 230 17.66 -30.84 -18.26
N ALA A 231 18.74 -31.14 -17.54
CA ALA A 231 18.79 -31.09 -16.09
C ALA A 231 18.58 -29.65 -15.58
N LEU A 232 19.30 -28.69 -16.16
CA LEU A 232 19.13 -27.27 -15.84
C LEU A 232 17.72 -26.79 -16.16
N GLY A 233 17.18 -27.14 -17.33
CA GLY A 233 15.81 -26.80 -17.72
C GLY A 233 14.76 -27.35 -16.75
N THR A 234 14.96 -28.57 -16.25
CA THR A 234 14.06 -29.19 -15.25
C THR A 234 14.07 -28.42 -13.94
N VAL A 235 15.26 -28.04 -13.44
CA VAL A 235 15.40 -27.25 -12.21
C VAL A 235 14.78 -25.86 -12.38
N LEU A 236 15.05 -25.19 -13.50
CA LEU A 236 14.48 -23.87 -13.80
C LEU A 236 12.95 -23.91 -13.88
N LEU A 237 12.37 -24.94 -14.52
CA LEU A 237 10.91 -25.11 -14.56
C LEU A 237 10.33 -25.40 -13.17
N ALA A 238 11.02 -26.16 -12.32
CA ALA A 238 10.59 -26.41 -10.95
C ALA A 238 10.63 -25.14 -10.08
N VAL A 239 11.69 -24.33 -10.20
CA VAL A 239 11.80 -23.02 -9.54
C VAL A 239 10.73 -22.05 -10.05
N LEU A 240 10.49 -22.02 -11.35
CA LEU A 240 9.42 -21.22 -11.95
C LEU A 240 8.05 -21.67 -11.43
N GLY A 241 7.78 -22.97 -11.40
CA GLY A 241 6.56 -23.55 -10.84
C GLY A 241 6.35 -23.15 -9.38
N LEU A 242 7.38 -23.26 -8.54
CA LEU A 242 7.34 -22.82 -7.15
C LEU A 242 7.03 -21.32 -7.03
N THR A 243 7.67 -20.50 -7.86
CA THR A 243 7.46 -19.03 -7.87
C THR A 243 6.03 -18.68 -8.24
N VAL A 244 5.48 -19.33 -9.27
CA VAL A 244 4.09 -19.15 -9.71
C VAL A 244 3.13 -19.59 -8.60
N LEU A 245 3.33 -20.76 -7.99
CA LEU A 245 2.50 -21.22 -6.87
C LEU A 245 2.53 -20.22 -5.72
N MET A 246 3.71 -19.70 -5.38
CA MET A 246 3.84 -18.70 -4.34
C MET A 246 3.14 -17.38 -4.67
N ALA A 247 3.14 -16.96 -5.93
CA ALA A 247 2.41 -15.77 -6.36
C ALA A 247 0.91 -15.89 -6.10
N PHE A 248 0.34 -17.10 -6.22
CA PHE A 248 -1.08 -17.35 -5.90
C PHE A 248 -1.36 -17.46 -4.41
N VAL A 249 -0.40 -17.89 -3.59
CA VAL A 249 -0.63 -18.00 -2.12
C VAL A 249 -0.36 -16.69 -1.37
N THR A 250 0.54 -15.84 -1.88
CA THR A 250 0.91 -14.55 -1.26
C THR A 250 -0.27 -13.63 -0.89
N PRO A 251 -1.35 -13.51 -1.70
CA PRO A 251 -2.52 -12.69 -1.36
C PRO A 251 -3.15 -12.96 0.01
N PHE A 252 -3.08 -14.19 0.52
CA PHE A 252 -3.62 -14.52 1.84
C PHE A 252 -2.87 -13.85 2.99
N PHE A 253 -1.58 -13.58 2.80
CA PHE A 253 -0.71 -13.06 3.86
C PHE A 253 -0.35 -11.58 3.67
N THR A 254 -0.60 -11.04 2.48
CA THR A 254 -0.17 -9.68 2.07
C THR A 254 -0.65 -8.60 3.03
N LEU A 255 -1.88 -8.70 3.56
CA LEU A 255 -2.52 -7.64 4.35
C LEU A 255 -2.26 -7.74 5.87
N ILE A 256 -1.62 -8.81 6.35
CA ILE A 256 -1.41 -9.07 7.79
C ILE A 256 -0.58 -7.95 8.43
N VAL A 257 0.58 -7.64 7.85
CA VAL A 257 1.49 -6.62 8.41
C VAL A 257 0.86 -5.21 8.35
N TRP A 258 0.04 -4.94 7.33
CA TRP A 258 -0.68 -3.67 7.20
C TRP A 258 -1.72 -3.47 8.31
N LEU A 259 -2.44 -4.52 8.70
CA LEU A 259 -3.39 -4.46 9.83
C LEU A 259 -2.70 -4.08 11.15
N VAL A 260 -1.49 -4.58 11.38
CA VAL A 260 -0.70 -4.26 12.58
C VAL A 260 -0.12 -2.85 12.49
N ALA A 261 0.35 -2.44 11.31
CA ALA A 261 0.87 -1.09 11.08
C ALA A 261 -0.20 -0.02 11.30
N ASP A 262 -1.42 -0.24 10.81
CA ASP A 262 -2.58 0.65 11.01
C ASP A 262 -3.19 0.54 12.42
N GLY A 263 -2.67 -0.35 13.27
CA GLY A 263 -3.13 -0.51 14.65
C GLY A 263 -4.49 -1.19 14.80
N ARG A 264 -5.00 -1.84 13.75
CA ARG A 264 -6.32 -2.50 13.76
C ARG A 264 -6.35 -3.86 14.41
N ALA A 265 -5.19 -4.50 14.58
CA ALA A 265 -5.07 -5.80 15.20
C ALA A 265 -3.72 -5.94 15.93
N GLY A 266 -3.69 -6.79 16.96
CA GLY A 266 -2.42 -7.27 17.51
C GLY A 266 -1.66 -8.19 16.54
N VAL A 267 -0.42 -8.56 16.88
CA VAL A 267 0.43 -9.40 16.01
C VAL A 267 -0.24 -10.73 15.67
N LEU A 268 -0.73 -11.47 16.67
CA LEU A 268 -1.35 -12.78 16.45
C LEU A 268 -2.76 -12.68 15.85
N GLU A 269 -3.53 -11.67 16.28
CA GLU A 269 -4.90 -11.41 15.79
C GLU A 269 -4.91 -10.99 14.31
N SER A 270 -3.83 -10.33 13.85
CA SER A 270 -3.70 -9.91 12.47
C SER A 270 -3.64 -11.06 11.48
N ILE A 271 -3.26 -12.29 11.91
CA ILE A 271 -3.19 -13.46 11.02
C ILE A 271 -4.59 -13.86 10.55
N PRO A 272 -5.52 -14.31 11.41
CA PRO A 272 -6.84 -14.72 10.95
C PRO A 272 -7.59 -13.57 10.28
N MET A 273 -7.42 -12.33 10.76
CA MET A 273 -8.03 -11.15 10.15
C MET A 273 -7.47 -10.87 8.75
N GLY A 274 -6.14 -10.92 8.58
CA GLY A 274 -5.48 -10.70 7.30
C GLY A 274 -5.76 -11.80 6.29
N VAL A 275 -5.77 -13.07 6.72
CA VAL A 275 -6.16 -14.21 5.86
C VAL A 275 -7.61 -14.08 5.40
N LYS A 276 -8.54 -13.74 6.31
CA LYS A 276 -9.94 -13.51 5.96
C LYS A 276 -10.10 -12.35 4.97
N LEU A 277 -9.35 -11.27 5.18
CA LEU A 277 -9.38 -10.10 4.31
C LEU A 277 -8.79 -10.40 2.92
N GLY A 278 -7.68 -11.14 2.89
CA GLY A 278 -7.03 -11.63 1.68
C GLY A 278 -7.95 -12.57 0.90
N ALA A 279 -8.61 -13.52 1.57
CA ALA A 279 -9.57 -14.43 0.96
C ALA A 279 -10.79 -13.68 0.37
N LYS A 280 -11.34 -12.69 1.09
CA LYS A 280 -12.46 -11.87 0.61
C LYS A 280 -12.12 -11.11 -0.68
N ASN A 281 -10.87 -10.67 -0.82
CA ASN A 281 -10.42 -9.87 -1.96
C ASN A 281 -9.42 -10.65 -2.85
N TYR A 282 -9.47 -11.98 -2.84
CA TYR A 282 -8.41 -12.82 -3.40
C TYR A 282 -8.16 -12.55 -4.88
N LEU A 283 -9.20 -12.57 -5.70
CA LEU A 283 -9.08 -12.34 -7.16
C LEU A 283 -8.50 -10.95 -7.50
N PRO A 284 -9.01 -9.84 -6.93
CA PRO A 284 -8.38 -8.54 -7.08
C PRO A 284 -6.91 -8.50 -6.64
N LEU A 285 -6.56 -9.14 -5.51
CA LEU A 285 -5.18 -9.16 -5.01
C LEU A 285 -4.24 -9.96 -5.92
N VAL A 286 -4.69 -11.09 -6.45
CA VAL A 286 -3.96 -11.84 -7.48
C VAL A 286 -3.76 -10.97 -8.72
N GLY A 287 -4.82 -10.34 -9.22
CA GLY A 287 -4.75 -9.44 -10.37
C GLY A 287 -3.78 -8.28 -10.14
N PHE A 288 -3.82 -7.66 -8.96
CA PHE A 288 -2.88 -6.63 -8.54
C PHE A 288 -1.43 -7.12 -8.56
N GLN A 289 -1.16 -8.29 -7.97
CA GLN A 289 0.17 -8.87 -7.93
C GLN A 289 0.71 -9.18 -9.33
N LEU A 290 -0.12 -9.79 -10.19
CA LEU A 290 0.26 -10.13 -11.56
C LEU A 290 0.50 -8.87 -12.42
N LEU A 291 -0.35 -7.85 -12.27
CA LEU A 291 -0.15 -6.56 -12.95
C LEU A 291 1.14 -5.88 -12.50
N LEU A 292 1.41 -5.85 -11.19
CA LEU A 292 2.67 -5.31 -10.68
C LEU A 292 3.88 -6.11 -11.14
N MET A 293 3.82 -7.44 -11.15
CA MET A 293 4.90 -8.28 -11.69
C MET A 293 5.17 -7.97 -13.16
N PHE A 294 4.11 -7.85 -13.97
CA PHE A 294 4.23 -7.50 -15.38
C PHE A 294 4.82 -6.09 -15.59
N ILE A 295 4.34 -5.09 -14.85
CA ILE A 295 4.86 -3.72 -14.89
C ILE A 295 6.33 -3.72 -14.46
N MET A 296 6.69 -4.40 -13.38
CA MET A 296 8.07 -4.51 -12.92
C MET A 296 8.97 -5.20 -13.97
N LEU A 297 8.49 -6.25 -14.64
CA LEU A 297 9.22 -6.91 -15.71
C LEU A 297 9.48 -5.94 -16.88
N VAL A 298 8.42 -5.30 -17.39
CA VAL A 298 8.53 -4.39 -18.55
C VAL A 298 9.38 -3.17 -18.22
N LEU A 299 9.08 -2.46 -17.14
CA LEU A 299 9.85 -1.27 -16.76
C LEU A 299 11.27 -1.63 -16.35
N GLY A 300 11.47 -2.72 -15.61
CA GLY A 300 12.80 -3.21 -15.23
C GLY A 300 13.68 -3.47 -16.44
N LEU A 301 13.14 -4.13 -17.48
CA LEU A 301 13.88 -4.39 -18.72
C LEU A 301 14.13 -3.11 -19.54
N VAL A 302 13.08 -2.31 -19.77
CA VAL A 302 13.17 -1.09 -20.60
C VAL A 302 14.11 -0.03 -19.99
N THR A 303 14.14 0.07 -18.67
CA THR A 303 14.95 1.07 -17.97
C THR A 303 16.30 0.54 -17.49
N LEU A 304 16.68 -0.70 -17.86
CA LEU A 304 17.88 -1.38 -17.36
C LEU A 304 17.99 -1.34 -15.82
N GLY A 305 16.85 -1.48 -15.15
CA GLY A 305 16.74 -1.45 -13.69
C GLY A 305 16.62 -0.06 -13.06
N PHE A 306 16.89 1.05 -13.77
CA PHE A 306 16.76 2.40 -13.17
C PHE A 306 15.32 2.74 -12.75
N GLY A 307 14.33 2.18 -13.44
CA GLY A 307 12.91 2.32 -13.10
C GLY A 307 12.57 1.72 -11.73
N LEU A 308 13.42 0.85 -11.17
CA LEU A 308 13.23 0.28 -9.83
C LEU A 308 13.25 1.36 -8.74
N LEU A 309 13.96 2.47 -8.96
CA LEU A 309 13.98 3.63 -8.06
C LEU A 309 12.59 4.20 -7.79
N VAL A 310 11.71 4.15 -8.80
CA VAL A 310 10.34 4.65 -8.71
C VAL A 310 9.36 3.51 -8.43
N LEU A 311 9.61 2.32 -8.99
CA LEU A 311 8.73 1.16 -8.80
C LEU A 311 8.65 0.74 -7.34
N LEU A 312 9.77 0.73 -6.61
CA LEU A 312 9.78 0.30 -5.22
C LEU A 312 8.85 1.15 -4.34
N PRO A 313 8.94 2.49 -4.30
CA PRO A 313 7.98 3.28 -3.54
C PRO A 313 6.56 3.22 -4.11
N ALA A 314 6.41 3.19 -5.44
CA ALA A 314 5.10 3.09 -6.08
C ALA A 314 4.36 1.81 -5.68
N GLN A 315 5.05 0.67 -5.56
CA GLN A 315 4.45 -0.60 -5.13
C GLN A 315 3.91 -0.50 -3.69
N TYR A 316 4.66 0.15 -2.79
CA TYR A 316 4.28 0.26 -1.38
C TYR A 316 3.08 1.19 -1.21
N LEU A 317 3.06 2.31 -1.94
CA LEU A 317 1.90 3.22 -1.97
C LEU A 317 0.67 2.56 -2.58
N ALA A 318 0.85 1.80 -3.67
CA ALA A 318 -0.23 1.04 -4.29
C ALA A 318 -0.77 -0.03 -3.32
N LEU A 319 0.11 -0.78 -2.64
CA LEU A 319 -0.29 -1.75 -1.62
C LEU A 319 -1.01 -1.11 -0.43
N GLY A 320 -0.55 0.06 0.04
CA GLY A 320 -1.24 0.82 1.08
C GLY A 320 -2.63 1.26 0.65
N HIS A 321 -2.79 1.67 -0.62
CA HIS A 321 -4.08 2.02 -1.20
C HIS A 321 -5.00 0.79 -1.34
N VAL A 322 -4.48 -0.34 -1.81
CA VAL A 322 -5.18 -1.64 -1.82
C VAL A 322 -5.63 -2.02 -0.41
N TYR A 323 -4.77 -1.83 0.59
CA TYR A 323 -5.10 -2.10 1.99
C TYR A 323 -6.26 -1.24 2.48
N ARG A 324 -6.23 0.07 2.23
CA ARG A 324 -7.33 0.99 2.55
C ARG A 324 -8.63 0.58 1.83
N GLN A 325 -8.57 0.17 0.57
CA GLN A 325 -9.73 -0.36 -0.16
C GLN A 325 -10.26 -1.66 0.45
N ALA A 326 -9.38 -2.62 0.75
CA ALA A 326 -9.77 -3.93 1.27
C ALA A 326 -10.52 -3.84 2.60
N ILE A 327 -10.10 -2.93 3.49
CA ILE A 327 -10.73 -2.71 4.80
C ILE A 327 -11.91 -1.73 4.76
N GLY A 328 -12.23 -1.11 3.62
CA GLY A 328 -13.21 -0.02 3.54
C GLY A 328 -12.79 1.24 4.29
N GLY A 329 -11.49 1.52 4.32
CA GLY A 329 -10.90 2.70 4.96
C GLY A 329 -11.06 3.97 4.13
N GLN A 330 -10.38 5.03 4.56
CA GLN A 330 -10.34 6.30 3.82
C GLN A 330 -9.27 6.26 2.72
N ILE A 331 -9.60 6.80 1.55
CA ILE A 331 -8.68 7.00 0.42
C ILE A 331 -8.74 8.47 -0.02
N PRO A 332 -7.69 9.01 -0.64
CA PRO A 332 -7.73 10.37 -1.19
C PRO A 332 -8.90 10.54 -2.18
N ALA A 333 -9.64 11.63 -2.08
CA ALA A 333 -10.71 11.97 -3.01
C ALA A 333 -10.13 12.13 -4.43
N PRO A 334 -10.81 11.73 -5.52
CA PRO A 334 -10.43 12.16 -6.87
C PRO A 334 -10.45 13.70 -6.92
N ALA A 335 -9.44 14.36 -7.49
CA ALA A 335 -9.59 15.76 -7.87
C ALA A 335 -10.66 15.84 -8.95
N ALA A 336 -11.51 16.84 -8.78
CA ALA A 336 -12.44 17.31 -9.78
C ALA A 336 -11.69 17.90 -10.98
#